data_AF-A0A4P6MFE2-F1
#
_entry.id   AF-A0A4P6MFE2-F1
#
_cell.length_a   1.000
_cell.length_b   1.000
_cell.length_c   1.000
_cell.angle_alpha   90.00
_cell.angle_beta   90.00
_cell.angle_gamma   90.00
#
_symmetry.space_group_name_H-M   'P 1'
#
loop_
_entity.id
_entity.type
_entity.pdbx_description
1 polymer ?
#
loop_
_entity_poly.entity_id
_entity_poly.type
_entity_poly.pdbx_seq_one_letter_code
_entity_poly.pdbx_strand_id
1 'polypeptide(L)'
;MSKDALNAFGDLIIGARDQTLENLLRDLDVRGSNHTGFGSLLRNRRVTDALLAEVIDHLLFNLMVAIQETDISQEVRLKIARDGTVHDVLEITDGLAGELLTDQGWIAQKSKFSDRKIEERTRERFAPPTAPAAGDGTQYYTLTSNPAQNTQSFIYQTDAEAARLADENDDIYLGPYTADDLGRDEITFHDWIPSVSSFVMTDRFVSTVQSYDMRQPDFFEVQLTWGPENLLEWVGDEIKAFFTMRPPAVDVIDPEKTPLHFWPQLKKYKLLDYVVTQPLPEGVHLAVDRSRPFMAICTDRFKTWAERDGLRLGFEPVPCAISTSSAPKTV
;
A
#
# COMPACT_ATOMS: atom_id res chain seq x y z
N MET A 1 48.77 -9.22 -0.35
CA MET A 1 49.47 -7.97 -0.68
C MET A 1 48.71 -7.15 -1.73
N SER A 2 48.53 -7.58 -2.99
CA SER A 2 47.76 -6.81 -3.98
C SER A 2 46.30 -6.56 -3.58
N LYS A 3 45.63 -7.61 -3.07
CA LYS A 3 44.25 -7.51 -2.58
C LYS A 3 44.10 -6.61 -1.35
N ASP A 4 45.16 -6.41 -0.57
CA ASP A 4 45.12 -5.52 0.61
C ASP A 4 45.10 -4.05 0.19
N ALA A 5 45.87 -3.67 -0.85
CA ALA A 5 45.82 -2.33 -1.42
C ALA A 5 44.45 -2.05 -2.06
N LEU A 6 43.93 -3.02 -2.83
CA LEU A 6 42.59 -2.96 -3.41
C LEU A 6 41.50 -2.83 -2.33
N ASN A 7 41.63 -3.56 -1.23
CA ASN A 7 40.71 -3.45 -0.10
C ASN A 7 40.78 -2.09 0.59
N ALA A 8 41.96 -1.50 0.78
CA ALA A 8 42.07 -0.14 1.34
C ALA A 8 41.42 0.91 0.44
N PHE A 9 41.54 0.75 -0.88
CA PHE A 9 40.81 1.60 -1.82
C PHE A 9 39.30 1.43 -1.66
N GLY A 10 38.81 0.19 -1.55
CA GLY A 10 37.42 -0.10 -1.24
C GLY A 10 36.93 0.54 0.08
N ASP A 11 37.76 0.54 1.13
CA ASP A 11 37.42 1.17 2.42
C ASP A 11 37.16 2.67 2.27
N LEU A 12 37.94 3.36 1.43
CA LEU A 12 37.77 4.77 1.13
C LEU A 12 36.46 5.04 0.39
N ILE A 13 36.13 4.23 -0.62
CA ILE A 13 34.89 4.33 -1.39
C ILE A 13 33.67 4.10 -0.48
N ILE A 14 33.68 3.04 0.32
CA ILE A 14 32.59 2.72 1.24
C ILE A 14 32.46 3.77 2.34
N GLY A 15 33.57 4.33 2.84
CA GLY A 15 33.54 5.44 3.80
C GLY A 15 32.82 6.67 3.26
N ALA A 16 33.12 7.07 2.02
CA ALA A 16 32.45 8.20 1.36
C ALA A 16 30.97 7.93 1.10
N ARG A 17 30.63 6.72 0.65
CA ARG A 17 29.25 6.24 0.45
C ARG A 17 28.44 6.34 1.74
N ASP A 18 28.93 5.70 2.80
CA ASP A 18 28.21 5.58 4.06
C ASP A 18 28.05 6.95 4.73
N GLN A 19 29.06 7.83 4.65
CA GLN A 19 28.96 9.20 5.13
C GLN A 19 27.89 10.00 4.37
N THR A 20 27.77 9.79 3.06
CA THR A 20 26.74 10.44 2.22
C THR A 20 25.35 9.96 2.60
N LEU A 21 25.17 8.65 2.77
CA LEU A 21 23.92 8.07 3.25
C LEU A 21 23.56 8.57 4.64
N GLU A 22 24.51 8.60 5.59
CA GLU A 22 24.28 9.14 6.94
C GLU A 22 23.78 10.59 6.90
N ASN A 23 24.37 11.43 6.04
CA ASN A 23 23.95 12.82 5.90
C ASN A 23 22.54 12.95 5.32
N LEU A 24 22.23 12.22 4.23
CA LEU A 24 20.91 12.25 3.60
C LEU A 24 19.81 11.72 4.52
N LEU A 25 20.08 10.63 5.24
CA LEU A 25 19.13 10.06 6.19
C LEU A 25 18.88 10.99 7.37
N ARG A 26 19.94 11.65 7.88
CA ARG A 26 19.81 12.68 8.91
C ARG A 26 18.91 13.83 8.44
N ASP A 27 19.08 14.29 7.21
CA ASP A 27 18.26 15.36 6.63
C ASP A 27 16.78 14.97 6.46
N LEU A 28 16.49 13.69 6.20
CA LEU A 28 15.13 13.16 6.16
C LEU A 28 14.45 13.14 7.55
N ASP A 29 15.22 12.88 8.61
CA ASP A 29 14.69 12.74 9.99
C ASP A 29 14.37 14.07 10.69
N VAL A 30 14.97 15.19 10.26
CA VAL A 30 14.72 16.50 10.88
C VAL A 30 13.32 17.01 10.52
N ARG A 31 12.33 16.79 11.39
CA ARG A 31 10.99 17.39 11.27
C ARG A 31 11.03 18.88 11.63
N GLY A 32 10.48 19.75 10.77
CA GLY A 32 10.23 21.16 11.10
C GLY A 32 11.31 22.18 10.71
N SER A 33 12.36 21.79 9.97
CA SER A 33 13.34 22.76 9.46
C SER A 33 12.88 23.36 8.12
N ASN A 34 12.80 24.69 8.01
CA ASN A 34 12.59 25.47 6.78
C ASN A 34 13.79 25.37 5.79
N HIS A 35 14.40 24.21 5.66
CA HIS A 35 15.53 24.02 4.77
C HIS A 35 15.07 23.85 3.32
N THR A 36 15.31 24.88 2.52
CA THR A 36 15.33 24.83 1.06
C THR A 36 16.51 23.96 0.62
N GLY A 37 16.26 22.79 0.03
CA GLY A 37 17.32 21.91 -0.45
C GLY A 37 16.84 20.53 -0.89
N PHE A 38 17.78 19.65 -1.27
CA PHE A 38 17.49 18.29 -1.75
C PHE A 38 16.64 17.48 -0.76
N GLY A 39 16.85 17.64 0.55
CA GLY A 39 16.07 16.98 1.60
C GLY A 39 14.58 17.33 1.61
N SER A 40 14.15 18.53 1.17
CA SER A 40 12.71 18.85 1.05
C SER A 40 12.07 18.15 -0.15
N LEU A 41 12.81 17.98 -1.25
CA LEU A 41 12.34 17.24 -2.43
C LEU A 41 12.16 15.75 -2.12
N LEU A 42 13.07 15.16 -1.37
CA LEU A 42 13.00 13.74 -0.96
C LEU A 42 11.84 13.48 0.01
N ARG A 43 11.55 14.41 0.93
CA ARG A 43 10.42 14.29 1.88
C ARG A 43 9.06 14.24 1.18
N ASN A 44 8.85 15.05 0.15
CA ASN A 44 7.57 15.09 -0.57
C ASN A 44 7.30 13.85 -1.43
N ARG A 45 8.31 13.02 -1.70
CA ARG A 45 8.20 11.87 -2.63
C ARG A 45 8.27 10.49 -1.97
N ARG A 46 8.18 10.41 -0.64
CA ARG A 46 8.21 9.13 0.12
C ARG A 46 9.43 8.26 -0.26
N VAL A 47 10.61 8.89 -0.33
CA VAL A 47 11.85 8.17 -0.65
C VAL A 47 12.27 7.27 0.51
N THR A 48 12.50 5.99 0.23
CA THR A 48 12.93 5.00 1.24
C THR A 48 14.45 4.99 1.40
N ASP A 49 14.92 4.53 2.56
CA ASP A 49 16.36 4.37 2.84
C ASP A 49 17.03 3.42 1.82
N ALA A 50 16.31 2.38 1.40
CA ALA A 50 16.75 1.46 0.35
C ALA A 50 16.88 2.14 -1.02
N LEU A 51 15.91 2.97 -1.41
CA LEU A 51 15.98 3.69 -2.68
C LEU A 51 17.14 4.69 -2.70
N LEU A 52 17.42 5.36 -1.58
CA LEU A 52 18.59 6.25 -1.49
C LEU A 52 19.90 5.49 -1.63
N ALA A 53 20.02 4.33 -0.99
CA ALA A 53 21.18 3.47 -1.13
C ALA A 53 21.35 3.00 -2.58
N GLU A 54 20.30 2.52 -3.22
CA GLU A 54 20.32 2.06 -4.60
C GLU A 54 20.76 3.16 -5.57
N VAL A 55 20.25 4.40 -5.39
CA VAL A 55 20.67 5.55 -6.21
C VAL A 55 22.16 5.84 -6.05
N ILE A 56 22.67 5.85 -4.81
CA ILE A 56 24.09 6.10 -4.54
C ILE A 56 24.95 4.97 -5.08
N ASP A 57 24.51 3.73 -4.95
CA ASP A 57 25.22 2.54 -5.44
C ASP A 57 25.34 2.55 -6.95
N HIS A 58 24.25 2.94 -7.63
CA HIS A 58 24.26 3.08 -9.08
C HIS A 58 25.19 4.21 -9.54
N LEU A 59 25.25 5.33 -8.83
CA LEU A 59 26.20 6.40 -9.12
C LEU A 59 27.66 5.96 -8.92
N LEU A 60 27.95 5.24 -7.84
CA LEU A 60 29.28 4.70 -7.57
C LEU A 60 29.68 3.65 -8.61
N PHE A 61 28.77 2.77 -8.98
CA PHE A 61 28.99 1.78 -10.04
C PHE A 61 29.38 2.46 -11.35
N ASN A 62 28.58 3.44 -11.80
CA ASN A 62 28.85 4.17 -13.04
C ASN A 62 30.17 4.93 -12.98
N LEU A 63 30.53 5.50 -11.82
CA LEU A 63 31.82 6.14 -11.62
C LEU A 63 32.99 5.14 -11.73
N MET A 64 32.86 3.96 -11.12
CA MET A 64 33.90 2.92 -11.19
C MET A 64 34.07 2.39 -12.61
N VAL A 65 32.98 2.19 -13.35
CA VAL A 65 33.01 1.80 -14.76
C VAL A 65 33.69 2.88 -15.59
N ALA A 66 33.31 4.15 -15.44
CA ALA A 66 33.90 5.25 -16.18
C ALA A 66 35.41 5.40 -15.92
N ILE A 67 35.85 5.23 -14.68
CA ILE A 67 37.28 5.23 -14.33
C ILE A 67 38.00 4.09 -15.05
N GLN A 68 37.43 2.88 -15.03
CA GLN A 68 38.03 1.72 -15.67
C GLN A 68 38.08 1.84 -17.20
N GLU A 69 37.02 2.35 -17.83
CA GLU A 69 36.97 2.59 -19.27
C GLU A 69 37.95 3.69 -19.71
N THR A 70 38.13 4.73 -18.88
CA THR A 70 39.11 5.81 -19.15
C THR A 70 40.53 5.27 -19.06
N ASP A 71 40.81 4.39 -18.10
CA ASP A 71 42.11 3.71 -17.96
C ASP A 71 42.43 2.86 -19.20
N ILE A 72 41.43 2.08 -19.67
CA ILE A 72 41.57 1.22 -20.85
C ILE A 72 41.73 2.03 -22.15
N SER A 73 41.03 3.15 -22.30
CA SER A 73 40.92 3.88 -23.59
C SER A 73 41.85 5.08 -23.74
N GLN A 74 42.32 5.70 -22.65
CA GLN A 74 43.05 7.00 -22.70
C GLN A 74 44.42 7.01 -22.01
N GLU A 75 45.03 5.85 -21.74
CA GLU A 75 46.33 5.70 -21.05
C GLU A 75 46.38 6.27 -19.61
N VAL A 76 45.24 6.64 -19.01
CA VAL A 76 45.18 7.16 -17.63
C VAL A 76 45.12 6.01 -16.64
N ARG A 77 46.30 5.57 -16.17
CA ARG A 77 46.39 4.43 -15.23
C ARG A 77 46.02 4.79 -13.80
N LEU A 78 44.99 4.13 -13.26
CA LEU A 78 44.68 4.19 -11.84
C LEU A 78 45.68 3.35 -11.04
N LYS A 79 46.40 4.00 -10.12
CA LYS A 79 47.40 3.36 -9.28
C LYS A 79 47.12 3.60 -7.80
N ILE A 80 47.23 2.55 -7.00
CA ILE A 80 47.08 2.61 -5.54
C ILE A 80 48.46 2.50 -4.91
N ALA A 81 48.89 3.54 -4.21
CA ALA A 81 50.13 3.53 -3.44
C ALA A 81 49.84 3.13 -1.98
N ARG A 82 50.44 2.03 -1.51
CA ARG A 82 50.32 1.55 -0.13
C ARG A 82 51.65 0.99 0.35
N ASP A 83 52.06 1.39 1.56
CA ASP A 83 53.28 0.91 2.22
C ASP A 83 54.54 1.02 1.32
N GLY A 84 54.63 2.11 0.55
CA GLY A 84 55.72 2.39 -0.39
C GLY A 84 55.67 1.60 -1.70
N THR A 85 54.68 0.72 -1.88
CA THR A 85 54.46 -0.05 -3.12
C THR A 85 53.33 0.56 -3.93
N VAL A 86 53.48 0.60 -5.26
CA VAL A 86 52.45 1.10 -6.18
C VAL A 86 51.86 -0.08 -6.93
N HIS A 87 50.53 -0.21 -6.87
CA HIS A 87 49.78 -1.27 -7.53
C HIS A 87 48.92 -0.68 -8.65
N ASP A 88 49.02 -1.23 -9.85
CA ASP A 88 48.13 -0.91 -10.96
C ASP A 88 46.79 -1.63 -10.73
N VAL A 89 45.67 -0.91 -10.82
CA VAL A 89 44.35 -1.45 -10.48
C VAL A 89 43.94 -2.55 -11.46
N LEU A 90 44.25 -2.40 -12.74
CA LEU A 90 43.91 -3.40 -13.76
C LEU A 90 44.72 -4.71 -13.61
N GLU A 91 45.84 -4.68 -12.89
CA GLU A 91 46.65 -5.87 -12.62
C GLU A 91 46.18 -6.65 -11.38
N ILE A 92 45.30 -6.06 -10.56
CA ILE A 92 44.91 -6.62 -9.26
C ILE A 92 43.42 -6.93 -9.13
N THR A 93 42.60 -6.54 -10.11
CA THR A 93 41.16 -6.88 -10.17
C THR A 93 40.69 -7.04 -11.62
N ASP A 94 39.73 -7.94 -11.83
CA ASP A 94 39.04 -8.13 -13.12
C ASP A 94 37.99 -7.04 -13.39
N GLY A 95 37.70 -6.19 -12.40
CA GLY A 95 36.88 -5.00 -12.56
C GLY A 95 36.43 -4.36 -11.25
N LEU A 96 36.63 -3.05 -11.12
CA LEU A 96 36.29 -2.28 -9.92
C LEU A 96 34.80 -2.36 -9.56
N ALA A 97 33.94 -2.38 -10.58
CA ALA A 97 32.51 -2.51 -10.39
C ALA A 97 32.12 -3.88 -9.79
N GLY A 98 32.84 -4.95 -10.16
CA GLY A 98 32.65 -6.29 -9.60
C GLY A 98 33.08 -6.40 -8.14
N GLU A 99 34.12 -5.65 -7.75
CA GLU A 99 34.54 -5.54 -6.35
C GLU A 99 33.53 -4.75 -5.50
N LEU A 100 32.64 -3.95 -6.11
CA LEU A 100 31.69 -3.10 -5.38
C LEU A 100 30.39 -3.83 -5.01
N LEU A 101 29.69 -4.43 -6.00
CA LEU A 101 28.28 -4.83 -5.89
C LEU A 101 28.01 -6.33 -5.71
N THR A 102 29.02 -7.19 -5.73
CA THR A 102 28.80 -8.63 -5.59
C THR A 102 28.42 -9.02 -4.15
N ASP A 103 27.92 -10.24 -3.95
CA ASP A 103 27.65 -10.81 -2.62
C ASP A 103 28.90 -10.84 -1.71
N GLN A 104 30.09 -10.78 -2.32
CA GLN A 104 31.39 -10.70 -1.66
C GLN A 104 32.09 -9.35 -1.92
N GLY A 105 31.35 -8.37 -2.43
CA GLY A 105 31.85 -7.03 -2.74
C GLY A 105 31.97 -6.15 -1.51
N TRP A 106 32.59 -4.99 -1.70
CA TRP A 106 32.87 -4.04 -0.63
C TRP A 106 31.60 -3.54 0.07
N ILE A 107 30.49 -3.34 -0.64
CA ILE A 107 29.24 -2.91 0.01
C ILE A 107 28.76 -4.00 0.98
N ALA A 108 28.68 -5.25 0.52
CA ALA A 108 28.24 -6.37 1.34
C ALA A 108 29.15 -6.59 2.56
N GLN A 109 30.47 -6.49 2.37
CA GLN A 109 31.46 -6.81 3.40
C GLN A 109 31.71 -5.67 4.39
N LYS A 110 31.68 -4.42 3.94
CA LYS A 110 32.26 -3.28 4.68
C LYS A 110 31.25 -2.20 5.03
N SER A 111 30.13 -2.10 4.30
CA SER A 111 29.17 -1.02 4.54
C SER A 111 28.37 -1.21 5.84
N LYS A 112 28.10 -0.10 6.52
CA LYS A 112 27.09 0.00 7.59
C LYS A 112 25.66 -0.05 7.05
N PHE A 113 25.48 0.21 5.77
CA PHE A 113 24.22 0.20 5.03
C PHE A 113 24.28 -0.86 3.92
N SER A 114 24.69 -2.08 4.25
CA SER A 114 24.45 -3.21 3.36
C SER A 114 22.95 -3.49 3.27
N ASP A 115 22.49 -4.14 2.19
CA ASP A 115 21.07 -4.42 1.95
C ASP A 115 20.38 -5.02 3.16
N ARG A 116 21.02 -6.00 3.79
CA ARG A 116 20.54 -6.62 5.04
C ARG A 116 20.34 -5.61 6.18
N LYS A 117 21.30 -4.70 6.39
CA LYS A 117 21.24 -3.70 7.47
C LYS A 117 20.24 -2.59 7.15
N ILE A 118 20.08 -2.22 5.88
CA ILE A 118 19.04 -1.30 5.42
C ILE A 118 17.66 -1.93 5.64
N GLU A 119 17.49 -3.21 5.32
CA GLU A 119 16.26 -3.95 5.58
C GLU A 119 15.95 -4.03 7.09
N GLU A 120 16.95 -4.34 7.92
CA GLU A 120 16.81 -4.37 9.39
C GLU A 120 16.44 -2.98 9.93
N ARG A 121 17.13 -1.91 9.50
CA ARG A 121 16.86 -0.54 9.94
C ARG A 121 15.54 0.00 9.42
N THR A 122 15.14 -0.36 8.19
CA THR A 122 13.81 -0.08 7.64
C THR A 122 12.76 -0.81 8.47
N ARG A 123 13.01 -2.08 8.82
CA ARG A 123 12.12 -2.85 9.69
C ARG A 123 12.03 -2.29 11.11
N GLU A 124 13.07 -1.67 11.65
CA GLU A 124 13.05 -1.03 12.98
C GLU A 124 12.39 0.35 12.95
N ARG A 125 12.78 1.22 12.01
CA ARG A 125 12.23 2.57 11.83
C ARG A 125 10.75 2.54 11.43
N PHE A 126 10.39 1.52 10.68
CA PHE A 126 9.04 1.22 10.27
C PHE A 126 8.62 -0.12 10.89
N ALA A 127 9.06 -0.45 12.10
CA ALA A 127 8.38 -1.50 12.85
C ALA A 127 6.96 -0.98 13.07
N PRO A 128 5.90 -1.72 12.71
CA PRO A 128 4.59 -1.33 13.17
C PRO A 128 4.71 -1.13 14.68
N PRO A 129 4.25 0.01 15.25
CA PRO A 129 4.21 0.14 16.69
C PRO A 129 3.54 -1.14 17.18
N THR A 130 4.22 -1.88 18.07
CA THR A 130 3.70 -3.12 18.62
C THR A 130 2.33 -2.76 19.11
N ALA A 131 1.30 -3.18 18.38
CA ALA A 131 -0.03 -2.64 18.58
C ALA A 131 -0.33 -2.87 20.05
N PRO A 132 -0.54 -1.81 20.86
CA PRO A 132 -0.91 -2.03 22.25
C PRO A 132 -2.11 -2.95 22.18
N ALA A 133 -2.03 -4.09 22.90
CA ALA A 133 -3.12 -5.05 22.96
C ALA A 133 -4.40 -4.26 23.24
N ALA A 134 -5.24 -4.14 22.22
CA ALA A 134 -6.35 -3.22 22.24
C ALA A 134 -7.26 -3.62 23.40
N GLY A 135 -7.34 -2.76 24.43
CA GLY A 135 -8.43 -2.85 25.39
C GLY A 135 -9.73 -2.88 24.59
N ASP A 136 -10.54 -3.90 24.79
CA ASP A 136 -11.82 -4.21 24.12
C ASP A 136 -11.83 -4.61 22.62
N GLY A 137 -10.67 -4.83 21.99
CA GLY A 137 -10.51 -5.78 20.86
C GLY A 137 -11.44 -5.68 19.64
N THR A 138 -12.07 -4.54 19.37
CA THR A 138 -13.01 -4.42 18.23
C THR A 138 -12.24 -4.32 16.91
N GLN A 139 -12.29 -5.39 16.11
CA GLN A 139 -11.75 -5.44 14.75
C GLN A 139 -12.83 -4.99 13.74
N TYR A 140 -12.42 -4.14 12.80
CA TYR A 140 -13.23 -3.73 11.66
C TYR A 140 -12.71 -4.36 10.37
N TYR A 141 -13.56 -4.44 9.36
CA TYR A 141 -13.22 -5.00 8.06
C TYR A 141 -13.75 -4.10 6.94
N THR A 142 -13.08 -4.12 5.79
CA THR A 142 -13.65 -3.62 4.54
C THR A 142 -14.27 -4.77 3.77
N LEU A 143 -15.40 -4.52 3.12
CA LEU A 143 -16.02 -5.48 2.21
C LEU A 143 -15.25 -5.49 0.89
N THR A 144 -14.94 -6.68 0.40
CA THR A 144 -14.34 -6.89 -0.93
C THR A 144 -15.19 -7.88 -1.72
N SER A 145 -14.92 -8.02 -3.02
CA SER A 145 -15.42 -9.16 -3.78
C SER A 145 -14.91 -10.46 -3.15
N ASN A 146 -15.67 -11.55 -3.34
CA ASN A 146 -15.33 -12.86 -2.80
C ASN A 146 -13.92 -13.28 -3.28
N PRO A 147 -12.94 -13.44 -2.37
CA PRO A 147 -11.54 -13.70 -2.75
C PRO A 147 -11.35 -15.06 -3.44
N ALA A 148 -12.29 -15.99 -3.27
CA ALA A 148 -12.26 -17.28 -3.96
C ALA A 148 -12.38 -17.15 -5.50
N GLN A 149 -12.84 -16.00 -6.00
CA GLN A 149 -13.15 -15.84 -7.42
C GLN A 149 -12.03 -15.20 -8.23
N ASN A 150 -11.00 -14.63 -7.60
CA ASN A 150 -9.82 -14.04 -8.24
C ASN A 150 -10.12 -13.14 -9.46
N THR A 151 -11.29 -12.51 -9.47
CA THR A 151 -11.71 -11.63 -10.56
C THR A 151 -11.64 -10.19 -10.09
N GLN A 152 -10.94 -9.36 -10.86
CA GLN A 152 -10.84 -7.91 -10.68
C GLN A 152 -11.84 -7.18 -11.56
N SER A 153 -12.98 -7.81 -11.84
CA SER A 153 -13.98 -7.24 -12.72
C SER A 153 -14.82 -6.21 -11.97
N PHE A 154 -15.05 -5.08 -12.62
CA PHE A 154 -15.82 -3.96 -12.09
C PHE A 154 -17.06 -3.71 -12.95
N ILE A 155 -18.05 -3.07 -12.37
CA ILE A 155 -19.18 -2.49 -13.10
C ILE A 155 -19.06 -0.97 -13.12
N TYR A 156 -19.68 -0.35 -14.12
CA TYR A 156 -19.59 1.09 -14.35
C TYR A 156 -20.97 1.70 -14.47
N GLN A 157 -21.11 2.95 -14.02
CA GLN A 157 -22.30 3.75 -14.27
C GLN A 157 -22.39 4.07 -15.76
N THR A 158 -23.56 3.92 -16.38
CA THR A 158 -23.74 4.25 -17.80
C THR A 158 -23.65 5.75 -18.07
N ASP A 159 -23.97 6.58 -17.06
CA ASP A 159 -23.85 8.03 -17.11
C ASP A 159 -22.89 8.51 -16.00
N ALA A 160 -21.61 8.65 -16.38
CA ALA A 160 -20.55 9.07 -15.47
C ALA A 160 -20.76 10.50 -14.93
N GLU A 161 -21.43 11.37 -15.69
CA GLU A 161 -21.67 12.76 -15.26
C GLU A 161 -22.79 12.81 -14.23
N ALA A 162 -23.88 12.07 -14.44
CA ALA A 162 -24.92 11.94 -13.43
C ALA A 162 -24.39 11.27 -12.15
N ALA A 163 -23.48 10.30 -12.26
CA ALA A 163 -22.83 9.69 -11.11
C ALA A 163 -21.96 10.68 -10.33
N ARG A 164 -21.16 11.49 -11.05
CA ARG A 164 -20.35 12.56 -10.46
C ARG A 164 -21.22 13.61 -9.76
N LEU A 165 -22.33 14.01 -10.38
CA LEU A 165 -23.26 14.98 -9.78
C LEU A 165 -23.96 14.41 -8.54
N ALA A 166 -24.28 13.12 -8.51
CA ALA A 166 -24.83 12.49 -7.30
C ALA A 166 -23.82 12.56 -6.15
N ASP A 167 -22.57 12.17 -6.40
CA ASP A 167 -21.47 12.23 -5.40
C ASP A 167 -21.23 13.66 -4.88
N GLU A 168 -21.18 14.66 -5.77
CA GLU A 168 -21.04 16.07 -5.39
C GLU A 168 -22.17 16.60 -4.49
N ASN A 169 -23.34 15.97 -4.57
CA ASN A 169 -24.51 16.33 -3.77
C ASN A 169 -24.70 15.44 -2.53
N ASP A 170 -23.71 14.61 -2.16
CA ASP A 170 -23.82 13.62 -1.08
C ASP A 170 -25.02 12.66 -1.30
N ASP A 171 -25.26 12.31 -2.57
CA ASP A 171 -26.32 11.43 -3.02
C ASP A 171 -25.75 10.20 -3.74
N ILE A 172 -26.59 9.22 -4.03
CA ILE A 172 -26.24 7.98 -4.71
C ILE A 172 -26.71 8.00 -6.16
N TYR A 173 -25.92 7.39 -7.04
CA TYR A 173 -26.31 7.22 -8.43
C TYR A 173 -27.37 6.11 -8.57
N LEU A 174 -28.56 6.49 -9.03
CA LEU A 174 -29.72 5.61 -9.23
C LEU A 174 -29.93 5.21 -10.70
N GLY A 175 -29.03 5.59 -11.60
CA GLY A 175 -29.13 5.24 -13.01
C GLY A 175 -28.70 3.80 -13.31
N PRO A 176 -28.68 3.41 -14.59
CA PRO A 176 -28.24 2.09 -15.01
C PRO A 176 -26.73 1.90 -14.87
N TYR A 177 -26.32 0.65 -14.76
CA TYR A 177 -24.94 0.18 -14.69
C TYR A 177 -24.65 -0.76 -15.87
N THR A 178 -23.41 -0.75 -16.37
CA THR A 178 -22.88 -1.72 -17.32
C THR A 178 -21.89 -2.68 -16.65
N ALA A 179 -21.99 -3.95 -17.00
CA ALA A 179 -21.19 -5.06 -16.51
C ALA A 179 -20.29 -5.68 -17.61
N ASP A 180 -19.93 -4.92 -18.65
CA ASP A 180 -19.19 -5.42 -19.81
C ASP A 180 -17.86 -6.11 -19.48
N ASP A 181 -17.24 -5.74 -18.34
CA ASP A 181 -15.97 -6.32 -17.86
C ASP A 181 -16.14 -7.57 -16.98
N LEU A 182 -17.37 -7.91 -16.60
CA LEU A 182 -17.67 -9.15 -15.88
C LEU A 182 -17.90 -10.28 -16.87
N GLY A 183 -17.33 -11.46 -16.55
CA GLY A 183 -17.74 -12.68 -17.24
C GLY A 183 -19.25 -12.85 -17.12
N ARG A 184 -19.92 -13.24 -18.20
CA ARG A 184 -21.38 -13.36 -18.23
C ARG A 184 -21.95 -14.24 -17.10
N ASP A 185 -21.30 -15.36 -16.81
CA ASP A 185 -21.70 -16.27 -15.73
C ASP A 185 -21.12 -15.86 -14.37
N GLU A 186 -20.18 -14.91 -14.36
CA GLU A 186 -19.46 -14.51 -13.15
C GLU A 186 -20.38 -13.80 -12.15
N ILE A 187 -21.32 -13.01 -12.67
CA ILE A 187 -22.24 -12.21 -11.87
C ILE A 187 -23.02 -13.03 -10.84
N THR A 188 -23.41 -14.26 -11.19
CA THR A 188 -24.24 -15.09 -10.31
C THR A 188 -23.50 -15.52 -9.06
N PHE A 189 -22.17 -15.39 -9.05
CA PHE A 189 -21.34 -15.74 -7.91
C PHE A 189 -21.07 -14.59 -6.93
N HIS A 190 -21.57 -13.38 -7.21
CA HIS A 190 -21.35 -12.21 -6.37
C HIS A 190 -22.63 -11.73 -5.70
N ASP A 191 -22.62 -11.63 -4.37
CA ASP A 191 -23.68 -10.91 -3.63
C ASP A 191 -23.32 -9.42 -3.48
N TRP A 192 -22.05 -9.07 -3.68
CA TRP A 192 -21.50 -7.71 -3.63
C TRP A 192 -20.56 -7.49 -4.80
N ILE A 193 -20.90 -6.50 -5.62
CA ILE A 193 -20.24 -6.18 -6.88
C ILE A 193 -19.67 -4.76 -6.73
N PRO A 194 -18.35 -4.61 -6.60
CA PRO A 194 -17.73 -3.30 -6.50
C PRO A 194 -17.91 -2.51 -7.81
N SER A 195 -18.30 -1.24 -7.68
CA SER A 195 -18.26 -0.26 -8.76
C SER A 195 -17.21 0.82 -8.47
N VAL A 196 -16.86 1.61 -9.48
CA VAL A 196 -15.88 2.70 -9.35
C VAL A 196 -16.33 3.76 -8.33
N SER A 197 -17.63 4.06 -8.26
CA SER A 197 -18.17 5.11 -7.38
C SER A 197 -19.38 4.70 -6.54
N SER A 198 -19.73 3.42 -6.52
CA SER A 198 -20.84 2.93 -5.70
C SER A 198 -20.70 1.43 -5.42
N PHE A 199 -21.70 0.86 -4.75
CA PHE A 199 -21.81 -0.57 -4.51
C PHE A 199 -23.07 -1.07 -5.21
N VAL A 200 -22.98 -2.22 -5.90
CA VAL A 200 -24.15 -2.94 -6.41
C VAL A 200 -24.21 -4.32 -5.78
N MET A 201 -25.40 -4.79 -5.47
CA MET A 201 -25.63 -6.01 -4.74
C MET A 201 -26.89 -6.73 -5.24
N THR A 202 -27.00 -8.02 -4.93
CA THR A 202 -28.14 -8.86 -5.32
C THR A 202 -29.31 -8.71 -4.35
N ASP A 203 -30.51 -9.11 -4.76
CA ASP A 203 -31.68 -9.21 -3.89
C ASP A 203 -31.44 -10.14 -2.68
N ARG A 204 -30.60 -11.17 -2.85
CA ARG A 204 -30.16 -12.04 -1.76
C ARG A 204 -29.37 -11.29 -0.69
N PHE A 205 -28.42 -10.43 -1.08
CA PHE A 205 -27.70 -9.58 -0.12
C PHE A 205 -28.67 -8.69 0.65
N VAL A 206 -29.53 -7.97 -0.08
CA VAL A 206 -30.49 -7.03 0.52
C VAL A 206 -31.42 -7.72 1.51
N SER A 207 -32.09 -8.80 1.11
CA SER A 207 -33.01 -9.54 1.98
C SER A 207 -32.32 -10.11 3.22
N THR A 208 -31.07 -10.55 3.09
CA THR A 208 -30.29 -11.06 4.21
C THR A 208 -29.91 -9.93 5.17
N VAL A 209 -29.38 -8.81 4.68
CA VAL A 209 -28.97 -7.66 5.52
C VAL A 209 -30.17 -7.01 6.22
N GLN A 210 -31.33 -6.96 5.55
CA GLN A 210 -32.57 -6.47 6.13
C GLN A 210 -33.07 -7.32 7.31
N SER A 211 -32.60 -8.55 7.45
CA SER A 211 -32.92 -9.42 8.60
C SER A 211 -32.04 -9.16 9.82
N TYR A 212 -30.97 -8.37 9.69
CA TYR A 212 -30.01 -8.13 10.76
C TYR A 212 -30.49 -7.06 11.74
N ASP A 213 -30.21 -7.29 13.02
CA ASP A 213 -30.48 -6.33 14.10
C ASP A 213 -29.43 -5.22 14.08
N MET A 214 -29.61 -4.28 13.15
CA MET A 214 -28.72 -3.15 12.91
C MET A 214 -29.47 -1.98 12.29
N ARG A 215 -28.86 -0.79 12.32
CA ARG A 215 -29.32 0.34 11.52
C ARG A 215 -29.22 -0.03 10.04
N GLN A 216 -30.37 -0.09 9.39
CA GLN A 216 -30.49 -0.54 8.01
C GLN A 216 -29.97 0.52 7.02
N PRO A 217 -29.17 0.12 6.01
CA PRO A 217 -28.93 0.92 4.82
C PRO A 217 -30.22 1.18 4.04
N ASP A 218 -30.26 2.27 3.29
CA ASP A 218 -31.30 2.45 2.27
C ASP A 218 -30.90 1.70 1.00
N PHE A 219 -31.79 0.88 0.45
CA PHE A 219 -31.54 0.11 -0.78
C PHE A 219 -32.43 0.61 -1.91
N PHE A 220 -31.87 0.69 -3.12
CA PHE A 220 -32.55 1.21 -4.30
C PHE A 220 -32.32 0.27 -5.46
N GLU A 221 -33.40 -0.21 -6.07
CA GLU A 221 -33.32 -1.09 -7.23
C GLU A 221 -32.69 -0.35 -8.42
N VAL A 222 -31.77 -1.00 -9.12
CA VAL A 222 -31.05 -0.45 -10.28
C VAL A 222 -31.04 -1.45 -11.42
N GLN A 223 -30.87 -0.95 -12.65
CA GLN A 223 -30.69 -1.79 -13.82
C GLN A 223 -29.21 -2.08 -14.04
N LEU A 224 -28.90 -3.34 -14.38
CA LEU A 224 -27.57 -3.79 -14.75
C LEU A 224 -27.63 -4.43 -16.13
N THR A 225 -26.82 -3.93 -17.07
CA THR A 225 -26.79 -4.41 -18.46
C THR A 225 -25.44 -5.00 -18.83
N TRP A 226 -25.44 -5.93 -19.79
CA TRP A 226 -24.23 -6.44 -20.45
C TRP A 226 -24.41 -6.23 -21.95
N GLY A 227 -23.60 -5.35 -22.54
CA GLY A 227 -23.86 -4.77 -23.85
C GLY A 227 -25.26 -4.14 -23.88
N PRO A 228 -26.12 -4.51 -24.86
CA PRO A 228 -27.49 -3.98 -24.95
C PRO A 228 -28.52 -4.76 -24.10
N GLU A 229 -28.10 -5.81 -23.39
CA GLU A 229 -29.01 -6.80 -22.80
C GLU A 229 -29.17 -6.57 -21.29
N ASN A 230 -30.38 -6.76 -20.77
CA ASN A 230 -30.63 -6.71 -19.33
C ASN A 230 -30.10 -8.01 -18.70
N LEU A 231 -29.21 -7.88 -17.72
CA LEU A 231 -28.56 -9.02 -17.08
C LEU A 231 -29.56 -9.94 -16.37
N LEU A 232 -30.69 -9.40 -15.88
CA LEU A 232 -31.76 -10.18 -15.25
C LEU A 232 -32.39 -11.20 -16.21
N GLU A 233 -32.40 -10.94 -17.52
CA GLU A 233 -32.91 -11.89 -18.51
C GLU A 233 -32.01 -13.13 -18.65
N TRP A 234 -30.75 -13.02 -18.22
CA TRP A 234 -29.74 -14.05 -18.37
C TRP A 234 -29.52 -14.90 -17.12
N VAL A 235 -29.47 -14.25 -15.95
CA VAL A 235 -29.27 -14.93 -14.66
C VAL A 235 -30.49 -15.76 -14.23
N GLY A 236 -31.63 -15.57 -14.90
CA GLY A 236 -32.86 -16.34 -14.66
C GLY A 236 -33.40 -16.12 -13.25
N ASP A 237 -33.85 -17.20 -12.60
CA ASP A 237 -34.48 -17.15 -11.28
C ASP A 237 -33.47 -17.02 -10.12
N GLU A 238 -32.15 -17.02 -10.39
CA GLU A 238 -31.11 -16.96 -9.37
C GLU A 238 -31.00 -15.59 -8.71
N ILE A 239 -31.12 -14.52 -9.49
CA ILE A 239 -31.08 -13.13 -9.03
C ILE A 239 -32.35 -12.44 -9.52
N LYS A 240 -33.15 -11.91 -8.60
CA LYS A 240 -34.45 -11.30 -8.93
C LYS A 240 -34.32 -9.82 -9.25
N ALA A 241 -33.35 -9.15 -8.66
CA ALA A 241 -33.10 -7.73 -8.83
C ALA A 241 -31.68 -7.37 -8.39
N PHE A 242 -31.17 -6.26 -8.92
CA PHE A 242 -29.96 -5.61 -8.46
C PHE A 242 -30.30 -4.33 -7.71
N PHE A 243 -29.52 -4.03 -6.69
CA PHE A 243 -29.70 -2.85 -5.87
C PHE A 243 -28.39 -2.09 -5.78
N THR A 244 -28.48 -0.77 -5.60
CA THR A 244 -27.43 0.02 -4.97
C THR A 244 -27.85 0.37 -3.54
N MET A 245 -26.93 0.85 -2.71
CA MET A 245 -27.25 1.22 -1.32
C MET A 245 -26.66 2.56 -0.89
N ARG A 246 -27.37 3.23 0.02
CA ARG A 246 -26.85 4.32 0.84
C ARG A 246 -26.65 3.81 2.27
N PRO A 247 -25.44 3.42 2.67
CA PRO A 247 -25.16 3.01 4.03
C PRO A 247 -25.09 4.25 4.95
N PRO A 248 -25.21 4.08 6.28
CA PRO A 248 -24.93 5.16 7.23
C PRO A 248 -23.54 5.76 6.99
N ALA A 249 -23.48 7.08 6.80
CA ALA A 249 -22.21 7.81 6.69
C ALA A 249 -21.66 8.12 8.09
N VAL A 250 -20.37 7.86 8.31
CA VAL A 250 -19.67 8.06 9.59
C VAL A 250 -18.37 8.83 9.41
N ASP A 251 -17.77 9.26 10.52
CA ASP A 251 -16.49 9.96 10.58
C ASP A 251 -15.61 9.29 11.64
N VAL A 252 -15.07 8.12 11.27
CA VAL A 252 -14.30 7.24 12.16
C VAL A 252 -12.85 7.07 11.70
N ILE A 253 -12.53 7.44 10.47
CA ILE A 253 -11.18 7.41 9.92
C ILE A 253 -10.46 8.72 10.19
N ASP A 254 -9.23 8.60 10.69
CA ASP A 254 -8.27 9.71 10.72
C ASP A 254 -7.33 9.59 9.52
N PRO A 255 -7.45 10.45 8.49
CA PRO A 255 -6.59 10.41 7.31
C PRO A 255 -5.17 10.90 7.59
N GLU A 256 -4.92 11.59 8.71
CA GLU A 256 -3.59 12.05 9.09
C GLU A 256 -2.76 10.93 9.72
N LYS A 257 -3.42 9.89 10.23
CA LYS A 257 -2.77 8.69 10.75
C LYS A 257 -2.62 7.64 9.65
N THR A 258 -1.39 7.20 9.43
CA THR A 258 -1.07 6.15 8.46
C THR A 258 -0.35 5.00 9.16
N PRO A 259 -0.99 3.84 9.34
CA PRO A 259 -0.36 2.70 9.95
C PRO A 259 0.45 1.98 8.88
N LEU A 260 1.54 1.37 9.29
CA LEU A 260 2.33 0.55 8.39
C LEU A 260 1.74 -0.87 8.35
N HIS A 261 1.33 -1.32 7.17
CA HIS A 261 0.84 -2.68 6.95
C HIS A 261 1.89 -3.51 6.20
N PHE A 262 2.23 -4.67 6.75
CA PHE A 262 3.13 -5.61 6.10
C PHE A 262 2.34 -6.57 5.20
N TRP A 263 2.65 -6.58 3.91
CA TRP A 263 2.09 -7.51 2.93
C TRP A 263 3.01 -8.72 2.80
N PRO A 264 2.69 -9.88 3.41
CA PRO A 264 3.62 -11.00 3.49
C PRO A 264 3.97 -11.58 2.12
N GLN A 265 2.98 -11.66 1.22
CA GLN A 265 3.15 -12.19 -0.14
C GLN A 265 4.09 -11.34 -0.99
N LEU A 266 4.07 -10.02 -0.79
CA LEU A 266 4.92 -9.07 -1.51
C LEU A 266 6.24 -8.80 -0.79
N LYS A 267 6.39 -9.27 0.46
CA LYS A 267 7.47 -8.89 1.38
C LYS A 267 7.68 -7.36 1.45
N LYS A 268 6.60 -6.59 1.34
CA LYS A 268 6.62 -5.13 1.29
C LYS A 268 5.78 -4.53 2.42
N TYR A 269 6.29 -3.47 3.04
CA TYR A 269 5.49 -2.62 3.90
C TYR A 269 4.81 -1.56 3.04
N LYS A 270 3.50 -1.41 3.15
CA LYS A 270 2.75 -0.29 2.59
C LYS A 270 2.18 0.51 3.73
N LEU A 271 2.37 1.83 3.69
CA LEU A 271 1.56 2.73 4.51
C LEU A 271 0.13 2.57 4.02
N LEU A 272 -0.77 2.11 4.90
CA LEU A 272 -2.18 2.33 4.66
C LEU A 272 -2.42 3.81 4.90
N ASP A 273 -3.20 4.42 4.03
CA ASP A 273 -3.45 5.86 4.00
C ASP A 273 -4.62 6.26 4.91
N TYR A 274 -4.98 5.40 5.87
CA TYR A 274 -6.04 5.63 6.84
C TYR A 274 -5.92 4.71 8.08
N VAL A 275 -6.50 5.15 9.21
CA VAL A 275 -6.73 4.33 10.42
C VAL A 275 -8.14 4.59 10.94
N VAL A 276 -8.87 3.54 11.33
CA VAL A 276 -10.09 3.69 12.13
C VAL A 276 -9.70 4.09 13.56
N THR A 277 -10.05 5.31 13.96
CA THR A 277 -9.69 5.88 15.28
C THR A 277 -10.84 5.99 16.25
N GLN A 278 -12.07 5.85 15.75
CA GLN A 278 -13.28 5.90 16.57
C GLN A 278 -14.12 4.64 16.32
N PRO A 279 -14.86 4.15 17.33
CA PRO A 279 -15.81 3.07 17.10
C PRO A 279 -16.96 3.55 16.22
N LEU A 280 -17.54 2.62 15.43
CA LEU A 280 -18.81 2.89 14.76
C LEU A 280 -19.92 3.23 15.79
N PRO A 281 -20.87 4.11 15.45
CA PRO A 281 -22.00 4.44 16.33
C PRO A 281 -22.81 3.20 16.73
N GLU A 282 -23.50 3.28 17.87
CA GLU A 282 -24.34 2.18 18.36
C GLU A 282 -25.39 1.75 17.32
N GLY A 283 -25.51 0.43 17.14
CA GLY A 283 -26.40 -0.18 16.14
C GLY A 283 -25.90 -0.11 14.69
N VAL A 284 -24.80 0.59 14.40
CA VAL A 284 -24.22 0.67 13.05
C VAL A 284 -23.19 -0.44 12.87
N HIS A 285 -23.53 -1.41 12.02
CA HIS A 285 -22.68 -2.59 11.75
C HIS A 285 -22.06 -2.61 10.35
N LEU A 286 -22.55 -1.76 9.44
CA LEU A 286 -22.07 -1.50 8.08
C LEU A 286 -22.21 0.01 7.83
N ALA A 287 -21.15 0.66 7.35
CA ALA A 287 -21.10 2.09 7.12
C ALA A 287 -20.12 2.45 6.00
N VAL A 288 -20.16 3.69 5.54
CA VAL A 288 -19.07 4.31 4.77
C VAL A 288 -18.50 5.48 5.56
N ASP A 289 -17.19 5.63 5.53
CA ASP A 289 -16.54 6.79 6.13
C ASP A 289 -16.54 7.96 5.13
N ARG A 290 -16.83 9.16 5.60
CA ARG A 290 -16.88 10.38 4.76
C ARG A 290 -15.55 10.68 4.07
N SER A 291 -14.42 10.32 4.67
CA SER A 291 -13.10 10.47 4.05
C SER A 291 -12.81 9.41 2.98
N ARG A 292 -13.60 8.32 2.94
CA ARG A 292 -13.46 7.16 2.04
C ARG A 292 -14.85 6.67 1.58
N PRO A 293 -15.60 7.46 0.80
CA PRO A 293 -17.00 7.14 0.44
C PRO A 293 -17.14 5.81 -0.33
N PHE A 294 -16.10 5.37 -1.02
CA PHE A 294 -16.08 4.13 -1.80
C PHE A 294 -15.55 2.91 -1.03
N MET A 295 -15.44 3.02 0.30
CA MET A 295 -14.99 1.93 1.17
C MET A 295 -16.05 1.63 2.24
N ALA A 296 -16.73 0.49 2.08
CA ALA A 296 -17.68 0.01 3.07
C ALA A 296 -16.94 -0.67 4.23
N ILE A 297 -17.07 -0.11 5.43
CA ILE A 297 -16.48 -0.60 6.67
C ILE A 297 -17.56 -1.34 7.46
N CYS A 298 -17.23 -2.50 8.01
CA CYS A 298 -18.13 -3.28 8.84
C CYS A 298 -17.46 -3.78 10.13
N THR A 299 -18.31 -4.10 11.12
CA THR A 299 -17.89 -4.72 12.37
C THR A 299 -17.62 -6.22 12.21
N ASP A 300 -16.83 -6.81 13.10
CA ASP A 300 -16.69 -8.28 13.22
C ASP A 300 -18.03 -9.02 13.38
N ARG A 301 -19.00 -8.37 14.02
CA ARG A 301 -20.36 -8.90 14.18
C ARG A 301 -21.09 -9.03 12.83
N PHE A 302 -21.00 -8.02 11.97
CA PHE A 302 -21.56 -8.07 10.62
C PHE A 302 -20.91 -9.18 9.78
N LYS A 303 -19.58 -9.26 9.81
CA LYS A 303 -18.82 -10.33 9.16
C LYS A 303 -19.34 -11.70 9.59
N THR A 304 -19.49 -11.92 10.89
CA THR A 304 -19.99 -13.19 11.44
C THR A 304 -21.41 -13.52 10.95
N TRP A 305 -22.31 -12.53 10.88
CA TRP A 305 -23.66 -12.74 10.34
C TRP A 305 -23.63 -13.11 8.85
N ALA A 306 -22.89 -12.35 8.06
CA ALA A 306 -22.77 -12.56 6.63
C ALA A 306 -22.16 -13.93 6.29
N GLU A 307 -21.11 -14.34 7.00
CA GLU A 307 -20.50 -15.67 6.84
C GLU A 307 -21.46 -16.80 7.23
N ARG A 308 -22.19 -16.64 8.34
CA ARG A 308 -23.21 -17.60 8.79
C ARG A 308 -24.30 -17.81 7.75
N ASP A 309 -24.77 -16.74 7.11
CA ASP A 309 -25.85 -16.79 6.13
C ASP A 309 -25.37 -17.06 4.69
N GLY A 310 -24.06 -17.30 4.55
CA GLY A 310 -23.44 -17.71 3.29
C GLY A 310 -23.44 -16.62 2.22
N LEU A 311 -23.40 -15.34 2.62
CA LEU A 311 -23.20 -14.24 1.68
C LEU A 311 -21.81 -14.36 1.03
N ARG A 312 -21.75 -14.19 -0.29
CA ARG A 312 -20.54 -14.34 -1.11
C ARG A 312 -19.72 -13.04 -1.08
N LEU A 313 -19.14 -12.75 0.09
CA LEU A 313 -18.36 -11.54 0.37
C LEU A 313 -16.92 -11.88 0.75
N GLY A 314 -16.00 -10.96 0.46
CA GLY A 314 -14.68 -10.93 1.08
C GLY A 314 -14.62 -9.93 2.23
N PHE A 315 -13.76 -10.22 3.21
CA PHE A 315 -13.51 -9.35 4.35
C PHE A 315 -12.02 -9.16 4.54
N GLU A 316 -11.55 -7.92 4.43
CA GLU A 316 -10.16 -7.56 4.70
C GLU A 316 -10.08 -6.75 5.99
N PRO A 317 -9.25 -7.14 6.98
CA PRO A 317 -9.10 -6.38 8.21
C PRO A 317 -8.62 -4.96 7.93
N VAL A 318 -9.29 -3.94 8.49
CA VAL A 318 -8.82 -2.56 8.42
C VAL A 318 -7.98 -2.20 9.65
N PRO A 319 -6.98 -1.33 9.51
CA PRO A 319 -6.15 -0.94 10.64
C PRO A 319 -6.95 -0.06 11.62
N CYS A 320 -6.83 -0.37 12.91
CA CYS A 320 -7.56 0.30 13.98
C CYS A 320 -6.60 0.85 15.04
N ALA A 321 -6.86 2.06 15.54
CA ALA A 321 -6.14 2.68 16.64
C ALA A 321 -7.13 3.39 17.58
N ILE A 322 -8.17 2.67 17.98
CA ILE A 322 -9.18 3.17 18.90
C ILE A 322 -8.58 3.15 20.31
N SER A 323 -8.27 4.32 20.86
CA SER A 323 -7.81 4.42 22.24
C SER A 323 -8.99 4.21 23.17
N THR A 324 -8.95 3.18 24.01
CA THR A 324 -9.93 2.96 25.10
C THR A 324 -9.86 3.97 26.25
N SER A 325 -9.16 5.10 26.04
CA SER A 325 -8.82 6.06 27.08
C SER A 325 -9.37 7.44 26.77
N SER A 326 -10.60 7.70 27.23
CA SER A 326 -10.76 8.72 28.25
C SER A 326 -12.07 8.48 28.99
N ALA A 327 -11.97 8.33 30.32
CA ALA A 327 -13.13 8.51 31.19
C ALA A 327 -13.79 9.86 30.81
N PRO A 328 -15.13 9.95 30.76
CA PRO A 328 -15.82 11.18 30.39
C PRO A 328 -15.29 12.31 31.27
N LYS A 329 -14.74 13.36 30.65
CA LYS A 329 -14.49 14.62 31.36
C LYS A 329 -15.84 15.11 31.87
N THR A 330 -16.08 14.92 33.16
CA THR A 330 -17.23 15.46 33.86
C THR A 330 -17.13 16.98 33.73
N VAL A 331 -18.10 17.58 33.05
CA VAL A 331 -18.24 19.04 32.90
C VAL A 331 -18.74 19.63 34.21
#